data_AF-A0A6F9WZW7-F1
#
_entry.id   AF-A0A6F9WZW7-F1
#
_cell.length_a   1.000
_cell.length_b   1.000
_cell.length_c   1.000
_cell.angle_alpha   90.00
_cell.angle_beta   90.00
_cell.angle_gamma   90.00
#
_symmetry.space_group_name_H-M   'P 1'
#
loop_
_entity.id
_entity.type
_entity.pdbx_description
1 polymer ?
#
loop_
_entity_poly.entity_id
_entity_poly.type
_entity_poly.pdbx_seq_one_letter_code
_entity_poly.pdbx_strand_id
1 'polypeptide(L)'
;MNREFSGWYEIDNDRFLLGLAIITAVAVVLRSYGIGAAPMTSDDVGAVASAFDFVRDGRYGPTMWQHPKLRDILNFIFLNLLGGGAGGVKGASIVLGTLSVPLIGTVTSRLSGSHIMGLLAALFLAVDSVHIDFSRQAIQEVHLPFFVLSALLVMLIYRSNRKSHLLVISGILFGLALAVKWSALFPLAATAAFLLFECAKDDLPFHDKCSDIAFIVVSLVVLPAAVYFLTYVPWFVRGGHDLWDWLAAQRLMARENVIHQGFQAYTNELTSYPVLWFLKPVNWADFTFFAGHPVVFVAISNPLVWMLTLPAFALLLYNGIKEKAPNLLFLSLLFWGAYLPLALARRHIWLNSSFAVTPFAFMGVAYFIITWLKRIPYRNLLCSLYLAAMLLTAVPLYFLAIGKGYGNPILHPVVELFRPANER
;
A
#
# COMPACT_ATOMS: atom_id res chain seq x y z
N MET A 1 9.75 -15.56 22.80
CA MET A 1 9.21 -14.20 23.02
C MET A 1 10.38 -13.35 23.53
N ASN A 2 11.22 -12.83 22.63
CA ASN A 2 12.44 -12.12 23.00
C ASN A 2 12.09 -10.69 23.44
N ARG A 3 12.69 -10.25 24.56
CA ARG A 3 12.65 -8.87 25.08
C ARG A 3 13.48 -7.92 24.20
N GLU A 4 13.19 -7.85 22.91
CA GLU A 4 13.98 -7.07 21.93
C GLU A 4 13.68 -5.55 21.99
N PHE A 5 12.61 -5.13 22.67
CA PHE A 5 12.19 -3.71 22.69
C PHE A 5 11.74 -3.16 24.05
N SER A 6 11.95 -3.88 25.16
CA SER A 6 11.48 -3.44 26.49
C SER A 6 12.24 -2.19 26.96
N GLY A 7 11.54 -1.05 27.01
CA GLY A 7 12.08 0.19 27.55
C GLY A 7 11.22 1.43 27.31
N TRP A 8 10.69 1.98 28.41
CA TRP A 8 10.26 3.39 28.66
C TRP A 8 9.08 3.97 27.85
N TYR A 9 8.58 3.23 26.87
CA TYR A 9 7.41 3.56 26.05
C TYR A 9 6.53 2.31 25.87
N GLU A 10 6.46 1.48 26.92
CA GLU A 10 5.49 0.38 26.97
C GLU A 10 4.13 0.99 27.27
N ILE A 11 3.31 1.12 26.23
CA ILE A 11 1.87 1.27 26.41
C ILE A 11 1.28 -0.13 26.50
N ASP A 12 0.36 -0.33 27.43
CA ASP A 12 -0.38 -1.57 27.52
C ASP A 12 -1.25 -1.77 26.26
N ASN A 13 -1.75 -3.00 26.10
CA ASN A 13 -2.53 -3.37 24.94
C ASN A 13 -3.83 -2.57 24.83
N ASP A 14 -4.45 -2.17 25.93
CA ASP A 14 -5.71 -1.42 25.92
C ASP A 14 -5.51 0.01 25.40
N ARG A 15 -4.44 0.68 25.86
CA ARG A 15 -4.02 1.99 25.34
C ARG A 15 -3.59 1.91 23.88
N PHE A 16 -2.92 0.84 23.49
CA PHE A 16 -2.59 0.60 22.09
C PHE A 16 -3.84 0.49 21.21
N LEU A 17 -4.80 -0.35 21.62
CA LEU A 17 -6.06 -0.53 20.88
C LEU A 17 -6.86 0.76 20.83
N LEU A 18 -6.94 1.52 21.93
CA LEU A 18 -7.60 2.82 21.97
C LEU A 18 -6.92 3.83 21.02
N GLY A 19 -5.59 3.94 21.08
CA GLY A 19 -4.84 4.83 20.19
C GLY A 19 -5.02 4.46 18.72
N LEU A 20 -5.01 3.16 18.40
CA LEU A 20 -5.23 2.66 17.05
C LEU A 20 -6.66 2.94 16.57
N ALA A 21 -7.65 2.79 17.45
CA ALA A 21 -9.04 3.11 17.15
C ALA A 21 -9.23 4.62 16.87
N ILE A 22 -8.60 5.49 17.66
CA ILE A 22 -8.63 6.95 17.45
C ILE A 22 -8.00 7.31 16.09
N ILE A 23 -6.81 6.79 15.81
CA ILE A 23 -6.12 7.04 14.52
C ILE A 23 -6.97 6.52 13.35
N THR A 24 -7.62 5.37 13.51
CA THR A 24 -8.51 4.80 12.50
C THR A 24 -9.74 5.66 12.29
N ALA A 25 -10.35 6.19 13.36
CA ALA A 25 -11.48 7.12 13.26
C ALA A 25 -11.09 8.41 12.51
N VAL A 26 -9.90 8.95 12.78
CA VAL A 26 -9.35 10.08 12.01
C VAL A 26 -9.17 9.67 10.54
N ALA A 27 -8.62 8.50 10.26
CA ALA A 27 -8.46 8.00 8.89
C ALA A 27 -9.79 7.85 8.13
N VAL A 28 -10.85 7.38 8.78
CA VAL A 28 -12.22 7.32 8.24
C VAL A 28 -12.66 8.71 7.82
N VAL A 29 -12.52 9.71 8.71
CA VAL A 29 -12.91 11.09 8.41
C VAL A 29 -12.12 11.65 7.24
N LEU A 30 -10.78 11.54 7.25
CA LEU A 30 -9.93 12.09 6.20
C LEU A 30 -10.21 11.46 4.82
N ARG A 31 -10.53 10.16 4.76
CA ARG A 31 -10.80 9.48 3.47
C ARG A 31 -12.22 9.71 2.98
N SER A 32 -13.21 9.82 3.87
CA SER A 32 -14.62 9.95 3.49
C SER A 32 -15.13 11.38 3.38
N TYR A 33 -14.44 12.37 3.97
CA TYR A 33 -14.92 13.75 4.01
C TYR A 33 -15.19 14.31 2.61
N GLY A 34 -16.40 14.83 2.41
CA GLY A 34 -16.85 15.41 1.15
C GLY A 34 -16.93 14.44 -0.03
N ILE A 35 -16.86 13.13 0.19
CA ILE A 35 -16.82 12.16 -0.92
C ILE A 35 -18.09 12.19 -1.78
N GLY A 36 -19.27 12.39 -1.17
CA GLY A 36 -20.54 12.41 -1.90
C GLY A 36 -20.64 13.54 -2.94
N ALA A 37 -19.88 14.63 -2.74
CA ALA A 37 -19.79 15.76 -3.66
C ALA A 37 -18.48 15.78 -4.46
N ALA A 38 -17.61 14.78 -4.29
CA ALA A 38 -16.35 14.71 -5.01
C ALA A 38 -16.62 14.40 -6.49
N PRO A 39 -16.04 15.17 -7.43
CA PRO A 39 -16.20 14.86 -8.84
C PRO A 39 -15.47 13.55 -9.20
N MET A 40 -15.90 12.96 -10.31
CA MET A 40 -15.22 11.81 -10.90
C MET A 40 -14.07 12.28 -11.77
N THR A 41 -12.93 11.63 -11.65
CA THR A 41 -11.83 11.80 -12.60
C THR A 41 -12.05 10.93 -13.84
N SER A 42 -11.22 11.12 -14.87
CA SER A 42 -11.24 10.27 -16.07
C SER A 42 -10.96 8.80 -15.72
N ASP A 43 -10.03 8.57 -14.79
CA ASP A 43 -9.70 7.23 -14.29
C ASP A 43 -10.86 6.61 -13.52
N ASP A 44 -11.62 7.39 -12.74
CA ASP A 44 -12.83 6.89 -12.06
C ASP A 44 -13.86 6.37 -13.07
N VAL A 45 -14.15 7.16 -14.11
CA VAL A 45 -15.12 6.79 -15.16
C VAL A 45 -14.64 5.57 -15.94
N GLY A 46 -13.35 5.53 -16.31
CA GLY A 46 -12.76 4.37 -17.00
C GLY A 46 -12.78 3.11 -16.14
N ALA A 47 -12.56 3.23 -14.84
CA ALA A 47 -12.59 2.11 -13.91
C ALA A 47 -14.01 1.52 -13.75
N VAL A 48 -15.04 2.36 -13.77
CA VAL A 48 -16.45 1.89 -13.81
C VAL A 48 -16.71 1.09 -15.07
N ALA A 49 -16.36 1.62 -16.25
CA ALA A 49 -16.53 0.90 -17.51
C ALA A 49 -15.81 -0.46 -17.48
N SER A 50 -14.55 -0.46 -17.03
CA SER A 50 -13.75 -1.69 -16.94
C SER A 50 -14.31 -2.72 -15.96
N ALA A 51 -14.92 -2.27 -14.86
CA ALA A 51 -15.58 -3.15 -13.91
C ALA A 51 -16.76 -3.90 -14.54
N PHE A 52 -17.60 -3.20 -15.31
CA PHE A 52 -18.73 -3.82 -16.00
C PHE A 52 -18.26 -4.73 -17.15
N ASP A 53 -17.36 -4.27 -18.02
CA ASP A 53 -16.84 -5.05 -19.15
C ASP A 53 -16.24 -6.38 -18.67
N PHE A 54 -15.49 -6.35 -17.57
CA PHE A 54 -14.87 -7.56 -17.05
C PHE A 54 -15.87 -8.48 -16.36
N VAL A 55 -16.66 -7.98 -15.42
CA VAL A 55 -17.50 -8.84 -14.57
C VAL A 55 -18.74 -9.34 -15.31
N ARG A 56 -19.37 -8.52 -16.15
CA ARG A 56 -20.56 -8.93 -16.93
C ARG A 56 -20.19 -9.63 -18.22
N ASP A 57 -19.24 -9.08 -18.96
CA ASP A 57 -18.98 -9.50 -20.34
C ASP A 57 -17.70 -10.33 -20.49
N GLY A 58 -16.90 -10.44 -19.43
CA GLY A 58 -15.67 -11.24 -19.44
C GLY A 58 -14.55 -10.65 -20.30
N ARG A 59 -14.55 -9.33 -20.54
CA ARG A 59 -13.58 -8.66 -21.41
C ARG A 59 -12.71 -7.67 -20.65
N TYR A 60 -11.57 -7.32 -21.22
CA TYR A 60 -10.77 -6.23 -20.67
C TYR A 60 -11.45 -4.89 -20.97
N GLY A 61 -11.49 -4.01 -19.96
CA GLY A 61 -12.01 -2.67 -20.10
C GLY A 61 -11.06 -1.66 -20.72
N PRO A 62 -11.53 -0.42 -20.91
CA PRO A 62 -10.77 0.63 -21.61
C PRO A 62 -9.60 1.20 -20.83
N THR A 63 -9.53 0.98 -19.50
CA THR A 63 -8.42 1.48 -18.67
C THR A 63 -7.78 0.38 -17.83
N MET A 64 -6.49 0.54 -17.56
CA MET A 64 -5.72 -0.33 -16.66
C MET A 64 -5.83 -1.81 -17.05
N TRP A 65 -6.00 -2.09 -18.34
CA TRP A 65 -6.12 -3.44 -18.87
C TRP A 65 -4.88 -4.28 -18.54
N GLN A 66 -3.71 -3.64 -18.44
CA GLN A 66 -2.42 -4.22 -18.07
C GLN A 66 -2.29 -4.67 -16.61
N HIS A 67 -3.32 -4.46 -15.78
CA HIS A 67 -3.36 -4.89 -14.39
C HIS A 67 -4.28 -6.10 -14.17
N PRO A 68 -3.95 -6.95 -13.18
CA PRO A 68 -4.85 -7.99 -12.68
C PRO A 68 -6.24 -7.44 -12.25
N LYS A 69 -7.24 -8.33 -12.23
CA LYS A 69 -8.65 -7.94 -12.33
C LYS A 69 -9.44 -7.89 -11.03
N LEU A 70 -8.79 -8.04 -9.87
CA LEU A 70 -9.51 -7.94 -8.60
C LEU A 70 -10.12 -6.55 -8.37
N ARG A 71 -9.49 -5.48 -8.88
CA ARG A 71 -10.08 -4.13 -8.86
C ARG A 71 -11.46 -4.10 -9.50
N ASP A 72 -11.56 -4.66 -10.71
CA ASP A 72 -12.77 -4.62 -11.52
C ASP A 72 -13.91 -5.35 -10.79
N ILE A 73 -13.60 -6.48 -10.15
CA ILE A 73 -14.54 -7.22 -9.29
C ILE A 73 -14.98 -6.38 -8.08
N LEU A 74 -14.04 -5.77 -7.35
CA LEU A 74 -14.35 -4.98 -6.16
C LEU A 74 -15.17 -3.73 -6.50
N ASN A 75 -14.77 -3.00 -7.55
CA ASN A 75 -15.51 -1.84 -8.01
C ASN A 75 -16.94 -2.24 -8.43
N PHE A 76 -17.09 -3.33 -9.18
CA PHE A 76 -18.41 -3.84 -9.56
C PHE A 76 -19.27 -4.16 -8.33
N ILE A 77 -18.73 -4.82 -7.31
CA ILE A 77 -19.45 -5.13 -6.06
C ILE A 77 -19.93 -3.84 -5.39
N PHE A 78 -19.04 -2.86 -5.18
CA PHE A 78 -19.40 -1.61 -4.49
C PHE A 78 -20.38 -0.75 -5.30
N LEU A 79 -20.27 -0.72 -6.63
CA LEU A 79 -21.23 -0.05 -7.51
C LEU A 79 -22.64 -0.65 -7.39
N ASN A 80 -22.75 -1.97 -7.27
CA ASN A 80 -24.05 -2.63 -7.10
C ASN A 80 -24.61 -2.47 -5.68
N LEU A 81 -23.76 -2.37 -4.66
CA LEU A 81 -24.20 -2.19 -3.27
C LEU A 81 -24.58 -0.75 -2.93
N LEU A 82 -23.86 0.24 -3.46
CA LEU A 82 -23.96 1.64 -3.07
C LEU A 82 -24.40 2.59 -4.20
N GLY A 83 -24.55 2.08 -5.42
CA GLY A 83 -25.00 2.84 -6.60
C GLY A 83 -23.87 3.54 -7.37
N GLY A 84 -24.23 4.24 -8.45
CA GLY A 84 -23.28 4.88 -9.39
C GLY A 84 -22.67 6.21 -8.93
N GLY A 85 -22.97 6.67 -7.71
CA GLY A 85 -22.37 7.88 -7.14
C GLY A 85 -20.92 7.67 -6.67
N ALA A 86 -20.25 8.75 -6.26
CA ALA A 86 -18.85 8.71 -5.79
C ALA A 86 -18.61 7.70 -4.67
N GLY A 87 -19.58 7.51 -3.78
CA GLY A 87 -19.51 6.51 -2.71
C GLY A 87 -19.44 5.06 -3.22
N GLY A 88 -20.13 4.72 -4.30
CA GLY A 88 -20.06 3.37 -4.88
C GLY A 88 -18.86 3.19 -5.80
N VAL A 89 -18.55 4.19 -6.63
CA VAL A 89 -17.40 4.19 -7.55
C VAL A 89 -16.07 4.05 -6.77
N LYS A 90 -15.92 4.81 -5.68
CA LYS A 90 -14.68 4.88 -4.89
C LYS A 90 -14.73 4.03 -3.62
N GLY A 91 -15.84 3.32 -3.40
CA GLY A 91 -16.15 2.67 -2.12
C GLY A 91 -15.12 1.62 -1.71
N ALA A 92 -14.68 0.79 -2.65
CA ALA A 92 -13.65 -0.22 -2.39
C ALA A 92 -12.35 0.42 -1.89
N SER A 93 -11.85 1.44 -2.60
CA SER A 93 -10.62 2.15 -2.23
C SER A 93 -10.73 2.86 -0.88
N ILE A 94 -11.87 3.48 -0.58
CA ILE A 94 -12.10 4.16 0.70
C ILE A 94 -12.04 3.15 1.84
N VAL A 95 -12.75 2.02 1.71
CA VAL A 95 -12.80 0.99 2.76
C VAL A 95 -11.43 0.34 2.94
N LEU A 96 -10.83 -0.17 1.86
CA LEU A 96 -9.56 -0.89 1.95
C LEU A 96 -8.39 0.03 2.32
N GLY A 97 -8.40 1.27 1.81
CA GLY A 97 -7.42 2.28 2.16
C GLY A 97 -7.54 2.74 3.62
N THR A 98 -8.75 2.78 4.18
CA THR A 98 -8.97 3.08 5.61
C THR A 98 -8.53 1.91 6.49
N LEU A 99 -8.91 0.68 6.13
CA LEU A 99 -8.56 -0.53 6.90
C LEU A 99 -7.05 -0.83 6.87
N SER A 100 -6.31 -0.31 5.89
CA SER A 100 -4.84 -0.40 5.86
C SER A 100 -4.18 0.31 7.06
N VAL A 101 -4.82 1.32 7.65
CA VAL A 101 -4.31 2.09 8.79
C VAL A 101 -4.19 1.26 10.09
N PRO A 102 -5.25 0.59 10.58
CA PRO A 102 -5.10 -0.29 11.73
C PRO A 102 -4.21 -1.50 11.42
N LEU A 103 -4.21 -1.99 10.16
CA LEU A 103 -3.36 -3.11 9.74
C LEU A 103 -1.87 -2.78 9.84
N ILE A 104 -1.41 -1.65 9.28
CA ILE A 104 0.01 -1.27 9.34
C ILE A 104 0.47 -1.11 10.79
N GLY A 105 -0.35 -0.49 11.65
CA GLY A 105 0.02 -0.31 13.07
C GLY A 105 0.12 -1.65 13.81
N THR A 106 -0.80 -2.56 13.52
CA THR A 106 -0.83 -3.90 14.13
C THR A 106 0.34 -4.77 13.66
N VAL A 107 0.64 -4.76 12.35
CA VAL A 107 1.78 -5.49 11.76
C VAL A 107 3.09 -4.95 12.32
N THR A 108 3.25 -3.62 12.35
CA THR A 108 4.45 -2.98 12.89
C THR A 108 4.64 -3.35 14.36
N SER A 109 3.58 -3.24 15.18
CA SER A 109 3.65 -3.60 16.60
C SER A 109 4.03 -5.06 16.83
N ARG A 110 3.59 -5.99 15.97
CA ARG A 110 3.95 -7.42 16.07
C ARG A 110 5.38 -7.70 15.61
N LEU A 111 5.83 -7.05 14.53
CA LEU A 111 7.20 -7.21 14.03
C LEU A 111 8.24 -6.62 14.99
N SER A 112 7.95 -5.43 15.53
CA SER A 112 8.86 -4.70 16.40
C SER A 112 8.64 -4.95 17.89
N GLY A 113 7.60 -5.69 18.30
CA GLY A 113 7.26 -5.81 19.73
C GLY A 113 6.98 -4.47 20.43
N SER A 114 6.77 -3.38 19.69
CA SER A 114 6.57 -2.03 20.23
C SER A 114 5.26 -1.43 19.73
N HIS A 115 4.30 -1.31 20.65
CA HIS A 115 3.00 -0.71 20.37
C HIS A 115 3.10 0.74 19.88
N ILE A 116 4.08 1.52 20.38
CA ILE A 116 4.28 2.91 19.92
C ILE A 116 4.79 2.98 18.50
N MET A 117 5.72 2.10 18.09
CA MET A 117 6.10 2.01 16.68
C MET A 117 4.89 1.68 15.80
N GLY A 118 3.99 0.82 16.31
CA GLY A 118 2.68 0.57 15.70
C GLY A 118 1.82 1.82 15.51
N LEU A 119 1.61 2.60 16.58
CA LEU A 119 0.84 3.84 16.51
C LEU A 119 1.47 4.87 15.57
N LEU A 120 2.81 5.00 15.56
CA LEU A 120 3.51 5.90 14.65
C LEU A 120 3.31 5.50 13.18
N ALA A 121 3.48 4.22 12.84
CA ALA A 121 3.27 3.73 11.48
C ALA A 121 1.81 3.91 11.02
N ALA A 122 0.84 3.65 11.91
CA ALA A 122 -0.57 3.91 11.66
C ALA A 122 -0.83 5.41 11.44
N LEU A 123 -0.27 6.27 12.29
CA LEU A 123 -0.42 7.72 12.15
C LEU A 123 0.15 8.22 10.82
N PHE A 124 1.35 7.79 10.45
CA PHE A 124 1.98 8.17 9.18
C PHE A 124 1.09 7.81 7.99
N LEU A 125 0.54 6.59 7.95
CA LEU A 125 -0.37 6.18 6.88
C LEU A 125 -1.73 6.90 6.94
N ALA A 126 -2.22 7.21 8.14
CA ALA A 126 -3.51 7.86 8.32
C ALA A 126 -3.54 9.26 7.72
N VAL A 127 -2.45 10.02 7.86
CA VAL A 127 -2.32 11.42 7.41
C VAL A 127 -1.50 11.60 6.14
N ASP A 128 -1.01 10.52 5.51
CA ASP A 128 -0.26 10.60 4.27
C ASP A 128 -1.17 11.05 3.11
N SER A 129 -0.87 12.21 2.53
CA SER A 129 -1.73 12.81 1.50
C SER A 129 -1.80 11.97 0.22
N VAL A 130 -0.71 11.27 -0.14
CA VAL A 130 -0.65 10.36 -1.28
C VAL A 130 -1.58 9.18 -1.03
N HIS A 131 -1.49 8.52 0.12
CA HIS A 131 -2.40 7.44 0.47
C HIS A 131 -3.86 7.89 0.55
N ILE A 132 -4.14 9.09 1.06
CA ILE A 132 -5.50 9.65 1.13
C ILE A 132 -6.07 9.87 -0.28
N ASP A 133 -5.31 10.48 -1.19
CA ASP A 133 -5.73 10.73 -2.57
C ASP A 133 -6.10 9.43 -3.29
N PHE A 134 -5.20 8.44 -3.30
CA PHE A 134 -5.47 7.14 -3.92
C PHE A 134 -6.57 6.33 -3.19
N SER A 135 -6.87 6.63 -1.91
CA SER A 135 -8.04 6.05 -1.24
C SER A 135 -9.36 6.63 -1.76
N ARG A 136 -9.32 7.75 -2.50
CA ARG A 136 -10.47 8.51 -3.01
C ARG A 136 -10.56 8.46 -4.54
N GLN A 137 -9.96 7.44 -5.15
CA GLN A 137 -10.02 7.16 -6.57
C GLN A 137 -10.41 5.69 -6.77
N ALA A 138 -11.11 5.37 -7.85
CA ALA A 138 -11.60 4.01 -8.14
C ALA A 138 -10.50 3.06 -8.69
N ILE A 139 -9.25 3.28 -8.29
CA ILE A 139 -8.07 2.58 -8.78
C ILE A 139 -7.44 1.73 -7.68
N GLN A 140 -6.63 0.76 -8.09
CA GLN A 140 -6.28 -0.41 -7.29
C GLN A 140 -5.12 -0.21 -6.28
N GLU A 141 -4.53 0.98 -6.23
CA GLU A 141 -3.26 1.19 -5.54
C GLU A 141 -3.33 0.93 -4.04
N VAL A 142 -4.41 1.36 -3.37
CA VAL A 142 -4.63 1.11 -1.94
C VAL A 142 -5.12 -0.31 -1.64
N HIS A 143 -5.59 -1.05 -2.64
CA HIS A 143 -5.98 -2.45 -2.44
C HIS A 143 -4.74 -3.33 -2.19
N LEU A 144 -3.61 -3.00 -2.84
CA LEU A 144 -2.36 -3.75 -2.70
C LEU A 144 -1.84 -3.77 -1.24
N PRO A 145 -1.57 -2.63 -0.59
CA PRO A 145 -1.08 -2.63 0.79
C PRO A 145 -2.12 -3.25 1.74
N PHE A 146 -3.42 -3.10 1.50
CA PHE A 146 -4.45 -3.76 2.32
C PHE A 146 -4.28 -5.28 2.34
N PHE A 147 -4.25 -5.92 1.16
CA PHE A 147 -4.15 -7.38 1.09
C PHE A 147 -2.77 -7.88 1.56
N VAL A 148 -1.69 -7.16 1.23
CA VAL A 148 -0.34 -7.51 1.72
C VAL A 148 -0.25 -7.41 3.24
N LEU A 149 -0.71 -6.31 3.85
CA LEU A 149 -0.69 -6.14 5.31
C LEU A 149 -1.60 -7.15 6.02
N SER A 150 -2.76 -7.47 5.43
CA SER A 150 -3.64 -8.52 5.95
C SER A 150 -2.94 -9.88 5.92
N ALA A 151 -2.31 -10.24 4.79
CA ALA A 151 -1.59 -11.49 4.65
C ALA A 151 -0.43 -11.60 5.64
N LEU A 152 0.34 -10.51 5.82
CA LEU A 152 1.42 -10.42 6.80
C LEU A 152 0.91 -10.51 8.23
N LEU A 153 -0.19 -9.85 8.58
CA LEU A 153 -0.79 -9.95 9.90
C LEU A 153 -1.18 -11.39 10.23
N VAL A 154 -1.89 -12.06 9.32
CA VAL A 154 -2.29 -13.45 9.51
C VAL A 154 -1.07 -14.38 9.58
N MET A 155 -0.04 -14.15 8.76
CA MET A 155 1.22 -14.88 8.82
C MET A 155 1.93 -14.70 10.18
N LEU A 156 1.94 -13.49 10.74
CA LEU A 156 2.52 -13.23 12.06
C LEU A 156 1.73 -13.93 13.19
N ILE A 157 0.41 -14.03 13.06
CA ILE A 157 -0.43 -14.82 13.98
C ILE A 157 -0.18 -16.33 13.79
N TYR A 158 0.05 -16.78 12.56
CA TYR A 158 0.49 -18.15 12.28
C TYR A 158 1.82 -18.46 12.97
N ARG A 159 2.82 -17.56 12.89
CA ARG A 159 4.11 -17.75 13.55
C ARG A 159 4.00 -17.95 15.07
N SER A 160 3.03 -17.30 15.73
CA SER A 160 2.83 -17.45 17.18
C SER A 160 2.02 -18.71 17.56
N ASN A 161 1.04 -19.11 16.75
CA ASN A 161 0.06 -20.12 17.13
C ASN A 161 0.19 -21.45 16.36
N ARG A 162 0.94 -21.46 15.25
CA ARG A 162 1.18 -22.59 14.32
C ARG A 162 -0.08 -23.32 13.80
N LYS A 163 -1.26 -22.70 13.88
CA LYS A 163 -2.51 -23.27 13.32
C LYS A 163 -2.48 -23.18 11.79
N SER A 164 -2.51 -24.33 11.10
CA SER A 164 -2.36 -24.45 9.64
C SER A 164 -3.28 -23.54 8.82
N HIS A 165 -4.57 -23.44 9.21
CA HIS A 165 -5.53 -22.60 8.50
C HIS A 165 -5.12 -21.13 8.41
N LEU A 166 -4.30 -20.62 9.34
CA LEU A 166 -3.80 -19.24 9.28
C LEU A 166 -2.84 -19.05 8.11
N LEU A 167 -1.92 -20.00 7.86
CA LEU A 167 -1.01 -19.88 6.71
C LEU A 167 -1.78 -20.01 5.38
N VAL A 168 -2.81 -20.85 5.35
CA VAL A 168 -3.74 -20.95 4.20
C VAL A 168 -4.45 -19.62 3.95
N ILE A 169 -5.01 -18.99 5.00
CA ILE A 169 -5.66 -17.67 4.88
C ILE A 169 -4.66 -16.60 4.41
N SER A 170 -3.43 -16.62 4.94
CA SER A 170 -2.36 -15.72 4.48
C SER A 170 -2.06 -15.93 2.99
N GLY A 171 -1.98 -17.18 2.54
CA GLY A 171 -1.86 -17.56 1.14
C GLY A 171 -2.98 -17.02 0.25
N ILE A 172 -4.23 -17.15 0.69
CA ILE A 172 -5.39 -16.59 -0.02
C ILE A 172 -5.27 -15.07 -0.14
N LEU A 173 -4.91 -14.38 0.95
CA LEU A 173 -4.73 -12.93 0.96
C LEU A 173 -3.59 -12.47 0.05
N PHE A 174 -2.47 -13.21 -0.01
CA PHE A 174 -1.41 -12.95 -0.98
C PHE A 174 -1.84 -13.21 -2.43
N GLY A 175 -2.67 -14.23 -2.68
CA GLY A 175 -3.27 -14.47 -3.99
C GLY A 175 -4.17 -13.32 -4.43
N LEU A 176 -4.97 -12.78 -3.52
CA LEU A 176 -5.76 -11.57 -3.75
C LEU A 176 -4.86 -10.35 -4.00
N ALA A 177 -3.77 -10.19 -3.24
CA ALA A 177 -2.79 -9.12 -3.48
C ALA A 177 -2.16 -9.23 -4.89
N LEU A 178 -1.78 -10.43 -5.35
CA LEU A 178 -1.31 -10.67 -6.71
C LEU A 178 -2.38 -10.35 -7.75
N ALA A 179 -3.65 -10.62 -7.44
CA ALA A 179 -4.80 -10.30 -8.28
C ALA A 179 -5.16 -8.80 -8.28
N VAL A 180 -4.52 -7.98 -7.43
CA VAL A 180 -4.50 -6.51 -7.52
C VAL A 180 -3.34 -6.05 -8.40
N LYS A 181 -2.11 -6.45 -8.04
CA LYS A 181 -0.89 -5.98 -8.71
C LYS A 181 0.25 -6.98 -8.48
N TRP A 182 1.00 -7.31 -9.54
CA TRP A 182 2.09 -8.28 -9.45
C TRP A 182 3.25 -7.86 -8.58
N SER A 183 3.36 -6.59 -8.20
CA SER A 183 4.34 -6.13 -7.19
C SER A 183 4.13 -6.80 -5.82
N ALA A 184 2.96 -7.41 -5.55
CA ALA A 184 2.76 -8.28 -4.39
C ALA A 184 3.68 -9.52 -4.36
N LEU A 185 4.28 -9.90 -5.50
CA LEU A 185 5.23 -10.99 -5.57
C LEU A 185 6.46 -10.74 -4.68
N PHE A 186 6.89 -9.48 -4.53
CA PHE A 186 8.04 -9.13 -3.70
C PHE A 186 7.80 -9.42 -2.21
N PRO A 187 6.75 -8.88 -1.55
CA PRO A 187 6.48 -9.22 -0.16
C PRO A 187 6.05 -10.68 0.04
N LEU A 188 5.43 -11.33 -0.94
CA LEU A 188 5.14 -12.77 -0.91
C LEU A 188 6.44 -13.59 -0.87
N ALA A 189 7.37 -13.33 -1.79
CA ALA A 189 8.65 -14.03 -1.86
C ALA A 189 9.49 -13.79 -0.60
N ALA A 190 9.52 -12.55 -0.09
CA ALA A 190 10.17 -12.24 1.19
C ALA A 190 9.57 -13.04 2.35
N THR A 191 8.24 -13.18 2.40
CA THR A 191 7.53 -13.93 3.44
C THR A 191 7.82 -15.42 3.36
N ALA A 192 7.78 -16.00 2.16
CA ALA A 192 8.12 -17.40 1.95
C ALA A 192 9.58 -17.68 2.31
N ALA A 193 10.52 -16.84 1.86
CA ALA A 193 11.95 -16.97 2.19
C ALA A 193 12.18 -16.88 3.71
N PHE A 194 11.48 -15.99 4.40
CA PHE A 194 11.58 -15.84 5.84
C PHE A 194 11.10 -17.08 6.60
N LEU A 195 9.93 -17.64 6.25
CA LEU A 195 9.41 -18.86 6.88
C LEU A 195 10.26 -20.09 6.56
N LEU A 196 10.77 -20.21 5.34
CA LEU A 196 11.69 -21.29 4.96
C LEU A 196 13.00 -21.19 5.74
N PHE A 197 13.51 -19.98 5.96
CA PHE A 197 14.70 -19.75 6.79
C PHE A 197 14.46 -20.12 8.26
N GLU A 198 13.30 -19.82 8.83
CA GLU A 198 12.92 -20.27 10.18
C GLU A 198 12.87 -21.80 10.24
N CYS A 199 12.15 -22.44 9.31
CA CYS A 199 12.04 -23.90 9.23
C CYS A 199 13.40 -24.59 9.05
N ALA A 200 14.31 -24.00 8.27
CA ALA A 200 15.66 -24.52 8.09
C ALA A 200 16.47 -24.52 9.39
N LYS A 201 16.26 -23.51 10.25
CA LYS A 201 16.91 -23.39 11.56
C LYS A 201 16.32 -24.28 12.64
N ASP A 202 15.07 -24.70 12.49
CA ASP A 202 14.42 -25.57 13.46
C ASP A 202 15.08 -26.97 13.47
N ASP A 203 15.35 -27.48 14.67
CA ASP A 203 15.93 -28.81 14.88
C ASP A 203 14.83 -29.88 14.86
N LEU A 204 14.30 -30.13 13.67
CA LEU A 204 13.23 -31.09 13.40
C LEU A 204 13.75 -32.30 12.63
N PRO A 205 13.15 -33.50 12.83
CA PRO A 205 13.38 -34.65 11.97
C PRO A 205 13.20 -34.31 10.48
N PHE A 206 13.98 -34.95 9.60
CA PHE A 206 13.97 -34.65 8.16
C PHE A 206 12.57 -34.70 7.54
N HIS A 207 11.76 -35.71 7.90
CA HIS A 207 10.40 -35.86 7.40
C HIS A 207 9.51 -34.66 7.76
N ASP A 208 9.54 -34.22 9.02
CA ASP A 208 8.69 -33.12 9.50
C ASP A 208 9.14 -31.80 8.88
N LYS A 209 10.45 -31.61 8.71
CA LYS A 209 11.01 -30.47 7.98
C LYS A 209 10.55 -30.44 6.51
N CYS A 210 10.55 -31.58 5.83
CA CYS A 210 10.01 -31.68 4.46
C CYS A 210 8.51 -31.36 4.40
N SER A 211 7.73 -31.84 5.37
CA SER A 211 6.30 -31.54 5.47
C SER A 211 6.04 -30.04 5.67
N ASP A 212 6.77 -29.39 6.57
CA ASP A 212 6.65 -27.95 6.80
C ASP A 212 7.04 -27.12 5.57
N ILE A 213 8.13 -27.48 4.90
CA ILE A 213 8.54 -26.85 3.64
C ILE A 213 7.45 -27.02 2.58
N ALA A 214 6.93 -28.24 2.40
CA ALA A 214 5.87 -28.50 1.44
C ALA A 214 4.62 -27.69 1.77
N PHE A 215 4.24 -27.60 3.04
CA PHE A 215 3.09 -26.81 3.48
C PHE A 215 3.28 -25.31 3.24
N ILE A 216 4.48 -24.77 3.48
CA ILE A 216 4.83 -23.38 3.16
C ILE A 216 4.73 -23.14 1.64
N VAL A 217 5.28 -24.02 0.82
CA VAL A 217 5.24 -23.89 -0.65
C VAL A 217 3.81 -23.98 -1.17
N VAL A 218 3.01 -24.94 -0.70
CA VAL A 218 1.60 -25.05 -1.09
C VAL A 218 0.83 -23.80 -0.69
N SER A 219 1.01 -23.33 0.54
CA SER A 219 0.26 -22.19 1.07
C SER A 219 0.68 -20.85 0.49
N LEU A 220 1.96 -20.65 0.15
CA LEU A 220 2.50 -19.36 -0.30
C LEU A 220 2.94 -19.32 -1.77
N VAL A 221 2.79 -20.41 -2.53
CA VAL A 221 3.07 -20.42 -3.96
C VAL A 221 1.89 -20.97 -4.74
N VAL A 222 1.50 -22.21 -4.46
CA VAL A 222 0.43 -22.89 -5.22
C VAL A 222 -0.93 -22.23 -4.98
N LEU A 223 -1.26 -21.98 -3.71
CA LEU A 223 -2.54 -21.39 -3.33
C LEU A 223 -2.70 -19.93 -3.81
N PRO A 224 -1.72 -19.01 -3.66
CA PRO A 224 -1.82 -17.66 -4.23
C PRO A 224 -2.01 -17.68 -5.75
N ALA A 225 -1.32 -18.57 -6.48
CA ALA A 225 -1.47 -18.72 -7.92
C ALA A 225 -2.88 -19.22 -8.30
N ALA A 226 -3.43 -20.17 -7.54
CA ALA A 226 -4.79 -20.64 -7.74
C ALA A 226 -5.82 -19.54 -7.48
N VAL A 227 -5.68 -18.77 -6.41
CA VAL A 227 -6.57 -17.64 -6.10
C VAL A 227 -6.47 -16.55 -7.17
N TYR A 228 -5.26 -16.22 -7.64
CA TYR A 228 -5.06 -15.32 -8.77
C TYR A 228 -5.84 -15.79 -10.00
N PHE A 229 -5.68 -17.06 -10.38
CA PHE A 229 -6.37 -17.65 -11.52
C PHE A 229 -7.91 -17.61 -11.35
N LEU A 230 -8.42 -17.88 -10.15
CA LEU A 230 -9.85 -17.82 -9.86
C LEU A 230 -10.45 -16.41 -10.01
N THR A 231 -9.67 -15.33 -9.89
CA THR A 231 -10.18 -13.98 -10.19
C THR A 231 -10.50 -13.76 -11.67
N TYR A 232 -10.07 -14.67 -12.55
CA TYR A 232 -10.40 -14.65 -13.98
C TYR A 232 -11.62 -15.50 -14.35
N VAL A 233 -12.40 -15.99 -13.37
CA VAL A 233 -13.66 -16.70 -13.69
C VAL A 233 -14.58 -15.94 -14.66
N PRO A 234 -14.77 -14.59 -14.57
CA PRO A 234 -15.56 -13.86 -15.56
C PRO A 234 -15.02 -13.97 -17.00
N TRP A 235 -13.69 -13.96 -17.18
CA TRP A 235 -13.04 -14.12 -18.50
C TRP A 235 -13.47 -15.42 -19.18
N PHE A 236 -13.45 -16.54 -18.44
CA PHE A 236 -13.80 -17.85 -18.98
C PHE A 236 -15.32 -18.02 -19.15
N VAL A 237 -16.08 -17.71 -18.10
CA VAL A 237 -17.52 -18.06 -18.03
C VAL A 237 -18.40 -17.06 -18.78
N ARG A 238 -18.07 -15.77 -18.74
CA ARG A 238 -18.84 -14.71 -19.40
C ARG A 238 -18.31 -14.40 -20.80
N GLY A 239 -16.98 -14.31 -20.91
CA GLY A 239 -16.31 -13.99 -22.18
C GLY A 239 -16.29 -15.16 -23.16
N GLY A 240 -16.42 -16.40 -22.67
CA GLY A 240 -16.29 -17.60 -23.50
C GLY A 240 -14.87 -17.87 -23.98
N HIS A 241 -13.88 -17.23 -23.35
CA HIS A 241 -12.46 -17.37 -23.67
C HIS A 241 -11.88 -18.65 -23.08
N ASP A 242 -10.87 -19.21 -23.74
CA ASP A 242 -10.19 -20.42 -23.26
C ASP A 242 -8.91 -20.11 -22.44
N LEU A 243 -8.22 -21.17 -22.01
CA LEU A 243 -6.96 -21.05 -21.28
C LEU A 243 -5.83 -20.41 -22.11
N TRP A 244 -5.84 -20.62 -23.42
CA TRP A 244 -4.80 -20.09 -24.32
C TRP A 244 -4.99 -18.60 -24.54
N ASP A 245 -6.23 -18.15 -24.71
CA ASP A 245 -6.60 -16.73 -24.72
C ASP A 245 -6.14 -16.04 -23.44
N TRP A 246 -6.38 -16.67 -22.29
CA TRP A 246 -5.93 -16.14 -21.00
C TRP A 246 -4.40 -16.04 -20.94
N LEU A 247 -3.67 -17.09 -21.32
CA LEU A 247 -2.20 -17.07 -21.34
C LEU A 247 -1.66 -16.00 -22.31
N ALA A 248 -2.29 -15.82 -23.47
CA ALA A 248 -1.95 -14.76 -24.41
C ALA A 248 -2.16 -13.37 -23.78
N ALA A 249 -3.30 -13.15 -23.12
CA ALA A 249 -3.59 -11.91 -22.40
C ALA A 249 -2.57 -11.64 -21.28
N GLN A 250 -2.21 -12.65 -20.48
CA GLN A 250 -1.18 -12.52 -19.44
C GLN A 250 0.18 -12.13 -20.03
N ARG A 251 0.57 -12.69 -21.18
CA ARG A 251 1.81 -12.32 -21.88
C ARG A 251 1.76 -10.88 -22.39
N LEU A 252 0.63 -10.42 -22.92
CA LEU A 252 0.45 -9.04 -23.35
C LEU A 252 0.53 -8.07 -22.17
N MET A 253 -0.13 -8.38 -21.05
CA MET A 253 -0.02 -7.60 -19.81
C MET A 253 1.44 -7.55 -19.31
N ALA A 254 2.16 -8.67 -19.36
CA ALA A 254 3.56 -8.72 -18.95
C ALA A 254 4.46 -7.87 -19.85
N ARG A 255 4.27 -7.97 -21.17
CA ARG A 255 5.00 -7.14 -22.13
C ARG A 255 4.72 -5.66 -21.89
N GLU A 256 3.45 -5.30 -21.72
CA GLU A 256 3.04 -3.93 -21.41
C GLU A 256 3.73 -3.42 -20.15
N ASN A 257 3.75 -4.19 -19.06
CA ASN A 257 4.43 -3.81 -17.82
C ASN A 257 5.96 -3.63 -17.95
N VAL A 258 6.59 -4.15 -19.01
CA VAL A 258 8.02 -3.94 -19.30
C VAL A 258 8.23 -2.67 -20.11
N ILE A 259 7.35 -2.37 -21.07
CA ILE A 259 7.52 -1.26 -22.02
C ILE A 259 6.68 -0.02 -21.68
N HIS A 260 5.80 -0.10 -20.69
CA HIS A 260 4.80 0.92 -20.39
C HIS A 260 5.44 2.31 -20.28
N GLN A 261 5.08 3.19 -21.21
CA GLN A 261 5.57 4.57 -21.24
C GLN A 261 4.60 5.56 -20.59
N GLY A 262 3.44 5.08 -20.12
CA GLY A 262 2.39 5.91 -19.53
C GLY A 262 1.77 6.89 -20.53
N PHE A 263 0.82 7.70 -20.06
CA PHE A 263 0.27 8.79 -20.85
C PHE A 263 1.21 10.01 -20.77
N GLN A 264 1.80 10.39 -21.90
CA GLN A 264 2.87 11.40 -22.01
C GLN A 264 2.45 12.88 -21.84
N ALA A 265 1.22 13.21 -21.45
CA ALA A 265 0.75 14.58 -21.66
C ALA A 265 0.91 15.56 -20.48
N TYR A 266 0.88 15.13 -19.20
CA TYR A 266 0.73 16.09 -18.09
C TYR A 266 1.47 15.78 -16.76
N THR A 267 2.13 14.63 -16.61
CA THR A 267 2.85 14.32 -15.36
C THR A 267 4.28 14.87 -15.40
N ASN A 268 4.63 15.74 -14.44
CA ASN A 268 6.01 16.18 -14.21
C ASN A 268 6.99 15.00 -14.25
N GLU A 269 7.96 15.03 -15.18
CA GLU A 269 9.02 14.01 -15.38
C GLU A 269 9.73 13.62 -14.07
N LEU A 270 9.71 14.51 -13.07
CA LEU A 270 10.36 14.38 -11.78
C LEU A 270 9.78 13.31 -10.83
N THR A 271 8.62 12.73 -11.14
CA THR A 271 7.88 11.78 -10.27
C THR A 271 7.96 10.33 -10.75
N SER A 272 8.52 10.13 -11.95
CA SER A 272 8.58 8.85 -12.67
C SER A 272 9.82 8.01 -12.36
N TYR A 273 10.62 8.41 -11.36
CA TYR A 273 11.86 7.76 -10.97
C TYR A 273 11.80 7.32 -9.51
N PRO A 274 11.69 6.01 -9.21
CA PRO A 274 11.51 5.55 -7.84
C PRO A 274 12.66 5.92 -6.88
N VAL A 275 13.88 6.07 -7.41
CA VAL A 275 15.04 6.57 -6.65
C VAL A 275 14.75 7.91 -5.96
N LEU A 276 13.93 8.77 -6.57
CA LEU A 276 13.62 10.10 -6.06
C LEU A 276 12.55 10.11 -4.96
N TRP A 277 11.72 9.06 -4.84
CA TRP A 277 10.57 9.03 -3.93
C TRP A 277 10.94 9.34 -2.48
N PHE A 278 12.11 8.90 -2.03
CA PHE A 278 12.57 9.07 -0.66
C PHE A 278 13.73 10.07 -0.52
N LEU A 279 14.08 10.80 -1.58
CA LEU A 279 15.17 11.79 -1.57
C LEU A 279 14.66 13.24 -1.55
N LYS A 280 13.45 13.48 -2.04
CA LYS A 280 12.81 14.79 -2.07
C LYS A 280 11.29 14.64 -2.03
N PRO A 281 10.54 15.73 -1.76
CA PRO A 281 9.09 15.72 -1.97
C PRO A 281 8.76 15.35 -3.43
N VAL A 282 7.91 14.35 -3.59
CA VAL A 282 7.35 13.90 -4.87
C VAL A 282 5.85 14.07 -4.85
N ASN A 283 5.24 14.13 -6.02
CA ASN A 283 3.82 14.41 -6.17
C ASN A 283 3.14 13.49 -7.19
N TRP A 284 1.83 13.44 -7.09
CA TRP A 284 0.91 12.95 -8.11
C TRP A 284 -0.16 14.03 -8.28
N ALA A 285 -0.54 14.29 -9.52
CA ALA A 285 -1.61 15.24 -9.80
C ALA A 285 -2.57 14.63 -10.81
N ASP A 286 -3.85 14.82 -10.55
CA ASP A 286 -4.94 14.50 -11.47
C ASP A 286 -5.90 15.69 -11.53
N PHE A 287 -6.71 15.78 -12.58
CA PHE A 287 -7.65 16.86 -12.75
C PHE A 287 -8.96 16.41 -13.39
N THR A 288 -10.01 17.17 -13.13
CA THR A 288 -11.31 17.00 -13.77
C THR A 288 -11.99 18.36 -13.90
N PHE A 289 -12.98 18.46 -14.78
CA PHE A 289 -13.83 19.64 -14.86
C PHE A 289 -15.13 19.38 -14.13
N PHE A 290 -15.47 20.26 -13.20
CA PHE A 290 -16.72 20.16 -12.46
C PHE A 290 -17.35 21.53 -12.32
N ALA A 291 -18.65 21.62 -12.66
CA ALA A 291 -19.42 22.86 -12.62
C ALA A 291 -18.75 24.05 -13.34
N GLY A 292 -18.08 23.80 -14.47
CA GLY A 292 -17.46 24.85 -15.30
C GLY A 292 -16.08 25.34 -14.82
N HIS A 293 -15.48 24.69 -13.80
CA HIS A 293 -14.15 25.04 -13.30
C HIS A 293 -13.24 23.79 -13.19
N PRO A 294 -11.91 23.95 -13.35
CA PRO A 294 -10.97 22.85 -13.13
C PRO A 294 -10.88 22.52 -11.64
N VAL A 295 -11.00 21.24 -11.30
CA VAL A 295 -10.69 20.69 -9.99
C VAL A 295 -9.42 19.87 -10.13
N VAL A 296 -8.37 20.29 -9.44
CA VAL A 296 -7.06 19.64 -9.47
C VAL A 296 -6.80 18.97 -8.13
N PHE A 297 -6.56 17.66 -8.17
CA PHE A 297 -6.14 16.86 -7.03
C PHE A 297 -4.62 16.78 -7.06
N VAL A 298 -3.97 17.17 -5.96
CA VAL A 298 -2.50 17.10 -5.86
C VAL A 298 -2.11 16.37 -4.58
N ALA A 299 -1.63 15.14 -4.75
CA ALA A 299 -1.03 14.36 -3.69
C ALA A 299 0.46 14.66 -3.60
N ILE A 300 0.97 15.04 -2.43
CA ILE A 300 2.39 15.34 -2.23
C ILE A 300 2.90 14.57 -1.01
N SER A 301 4.00 13.85 -1.18
CA SER A 301 4.64 13.10 -0.11
C SER A 301 5.07 14.04 1.03
N ASN A 302 4.77 13.70 2.28
CA ASN A 302 5.21 14.50 3.43
C ASN A 302 6.74 14.34 3.63
N PRO A 303 7.57 15.39 3.43
CA PRO A 303 9.02 15.28 3.54
C PRO A 303 9.50 14.81 4.90
N LEU A 304 8.77 15.15 5.97
CA LEU A 304 9.13 14.79 7.35
C LEU A 304 8.99 13.30 7.64
N VAL A 305 8.32 12.55 6.76
CA VAL A 305 8.17 11.09 6.86
C VAL A 305 8.94 10.41 5.74
N TRP A 306 8.64 10.75 4.47
CA TRP A 306 9.17 10.02 3.32
C TRP A 306 10.70 10.09 3.21
N MET A 307 11.30 11.25 3.47
CA MET A 307 12.76 11.42 3.34
C MET A 307 13.55 10.74 4.45
N LEU A 308 12.90 10.31 5.54
CA LEU A 308 13.54 9.51 6.59
C LEU A 308 13.66 8.04 6.21
N THR A 309 13.04 7.59 5.11
CA THR A 309 12.97 6.17 4.73
C THR A 309 14.34 5.56 4.47
N LEU A 310 15.18 6.17 3.62
CA LEU A 310 16.49 5.58 3.31
C LEU A 310 17.45 5.57 4.52
N PRO A 311 17.58 6.66 5.31
CA PRO A 311 18.31 6.61 6.57
C PRO A 311 17.76 5.56 7.55
N ALA A 312 16.43 5.43 7.62
CA ALA A 312 15.78 4.43 8.46
C ALA A 312 16.16 3.01 8.07
N PHE A 313 16.14 2.68 6.78
CA PHE A 313 16.50 1.34 6.30
C PHE A 313 18.00 1.05 6.35
N ALA A 314 18.85 2.07 6.27
CA ALA A 314 20.28 1.91 6.55
C ALA A 314 20.52 1.53 8.03
N LEU A 315 19.88 2.24 8.97
CA LEU A 315 19.98 1.94 10.40
C LEU A 315 19.36 0.58 10.75
N LEU A 316 18.19 0.28 10.18
CA LEU A 316 17.43 -0.94 10.42
C LEU A 316 18.19 -2.17 9.93
N LEU A 317 18.81 -2.10 8.74
CA LEU A 317 19.67 -3.17 8.23
C LEU A 317 20.93 -3.34 9.09
N TYR A 318 21.60 -2.24 9.45
CA TYR A 318 22.79 -2.28 10.31
C TYR A 318 22.50 -2.94 11.67
N ASN A 319 21.46 -2.51 12.37
CA ASN A 319 21.07 -3.08 13.65
C ASN A 319 20.57 -4.53 13.47
N GLY A 320 19.79 -4.82 12.43
CA GLY A 320 19.33 -6.17 12.13
C GLY A 320 20.46 -7.18 11.96
N ILE A 321 21.54 -6.79 11.27
CA ILE A 321 22.74 -7.63 11.11
C ILE A 321 23.51 -7.73 12.41
N LYS A 322 23.81 -6.59 13.04
CA LYS A 322 24.63 -6.51 14.26
C LYS A 322 24.02 -7.27 15.43
N GLU A 323 22.71 -7.12 15.63
CA GLU A 323 21.97 -7.71 16.74
C GLU A 323 21.39 -9.09 16.38
N LYS A 324 21.59 -9.56 15.14
CA LYS A 324 21.01 -10.80 14.60
C LYS A 324 19.49 -10.87 14.77
N ALA A 325 18.81 -9.72 14.62
CA ALA A 325 17.38 -9.59 14.86
C ALA A 325 16.58 -9.99 13.58
N PRO A 326 15.97 -11.19 13.55
CA PRO A 326 15.37 -11.74 12.33
C PRO A 326 14.18 -10.92 11.83
N ASN A 327 13.39 -10.33 12.73
CA ASN A 327 12.24 -9.50 12.34
C ASN A 327 12.69 -8.18 11.67
N LEU A 328 13.82 -7.59 12.09
CA LEU A 328 14.38 -6.40 11.43
C LEU A 328 14.92 -6.75 10.04
N LEU A 329 15.62 -7.88 9.93
CA LEU A 329 16.09 -8.36 8.62
C LEU A 329 14.92 -8.70 7.69
N PHE A 330 13.84 -9.26 8.22
CA PHE A 330 12.62 -9.51 7.46
C PHE A 330 11.97 -8.21 6.97
N LEU A 331 11.84 -7.19 7.82
CA LEU A 331 11.32 -5.89 7.40
C LEU A 331 12.22 -5.22 6.35
N SER A 332 13.54 -5.35 6.49
CA SER A 332 14.50 -4.93 5.46
C SER A 332 14.30 -5.68 4.14
N LEU A 333 14.08 -6.99 4.19
CA LEU A 333 13.83 -7.81 3.00
C LEU A 333 12.51 -7.41 2.31
N LEU A 334 11.45 -7.12 3.07
CA LEU A 334 10.18 -6.63 2.54
C LEU A 334 10.36 -5.30 1.79
N PHE A 335 11.08 -4.33 2.38
CA PHE A 335 11.30 -3.04 1.76
C PHE A 335 12.25 -3.12 0.55
N TRP A 336 13.47 -3.61 0.75
CA TRP A 336 14.48 -3.64 -0.33
C TRP A 336 14.09 -4.60 -1.45
N GLY A 337 13.46 -5.72 -1.13
CA GLY A 337 12.95 -6.67 -2.10
C GLY A 337 11.87 -6.09 -3.00
N ALA A 338 11.06 -5.15 -2.50
CA ALA A 338 10.06 -4.45 -3.29
C ALA A 338 10.59 -3.16 -3.95
N TYR A 339 11.50 -2.44 -3.28
CA TYR A 339 12.00 -1.15 -3.74
C TYR A 339 13.07 -1.25 -4.81
N LEU A 340 14.07 -2.14 -4.66
CA LEU A 340 15.18 -2.24 -5.62
C LEU A 340 14.72 -2.59 -7.04
N PRO A 341 13.79 -3.55 -7.26
CA PRO A 341 13.30 -3.83 -8.60
C PRO A 341 12.63 -2.63 -9.27
N LEU A 342 11.96 -1.77 -8.48
CA LEU A 342 11.35 -0.54 -8.98
C LEU A 342 12.41 0.54 -9.26
N ALA A 343 13.33 0.76 -8.32
CA ALA A 343 14.39 1.76 -8.43
C ALA A 343 15.39 1.47 -9.58
N LEU A 344 15.60 0.20 -9.90
CA LEU A 344 16.50 -0.25 -10.96
C LEU A 344 15.79 -0.48 -12.30
N ALA A 345 14.48 -0.22 -12.37
CA ALA A 345 13.73 -0.38 -13.61
C ALA A 345 14.24 0.60 -14.67
N ARG A 346 14.36 0.11 -15.92
CA ARG A 346 14.82 0.91 -17.07
C ARG A 346 13.73 1.81 -17.66
N ARG A 347 12.49 1.70 -17.17
CA ARG A 347 11.34 2.50 -17.61
C ARG A 347 10.90 3.45 -16.52
N HIS A 348 10.09 4.42 -16.90
CA HIS A 348 9.37 5.26 -15.97
C HIS A 348 8.43 4.45 -15.08
N ILE A 349 8.49 4.70 -13.77
CA ILE A 349 7.60 4.14 -12.75
C ILE A 349 7.10 5.31 -11.90
N TRP A 350 5.81 5.62 -12.06
CA TRP A 350 5.14 6.72 -11.37
C TRP A 350 4.88 6.42 -9.89
N LEU A 351 4.63 7.50 -9.15
CA LEU A 351 4.44 7.51 -7.70
C LEU A 351 3.36 6.55 -7.20
N ASN A 352 2.32 6.27 -7.99
CA ASN A 352 1.30 5.29 -7.65
C ASN A 352 1.88 3.89 -7.37
N SER A 353 3.02 3.53 -7.94
CA SER A 353 3.69 2.25 -7.67
C SER A 353 4.42 2.20 -6.32
N SER A 354 4.56 3.34 -5.64
CA SER A 354 5.16 3.41 -4.29
C SER A 354 4.34 2.65 -3.23
N PHE A 355 3.06 2.36 -3.48
CA PHE A 355 2.22 1.60 -2.54
C PHE A 355 2.69 0.16 -2.31
N ALA A 356 3.58 -0.36 -3.17
CA ALA A 356 4.27 -1.63 -2.96
C ALA A 356 5.34 -1.56 -1.83
N VAL A 357 5.81 -0.36 -1.48
CA VAL A 357 6.90 -0.12 -0.53
C VAL A 357 6.52 0.81 0.63
N THR A 358 5.53 1.69 0.47
CA THR A 358 5.17 2.72 1.46
C THR A 358 4.77 2.16 2.82
N PRO A 359 4.06 1.01 2.95
CA PRO A 359 3.80 0.46 4.28
C PRO A 359 5.12 0.16 4.99
N PHE A 360 6.04 -0.55 4.33
CA PHE A 360 7.34 -0.92 4.91
C PHE A 360 8.20 0.32 5.19
N ALA A 361 8.16 1.33 4.30
CA ALA A 361 8.80 2.62 4.50
C ALA A 361 8.38 3.24 5.85
N PHE A 362 7.07 3.34 6.10
CA PHE A 362 6.55 3.94 7.33
C PHE A 362 6.85 3.10 8.58
N MET A 363 6.86 1.76 8.48
CA MET A 363 7.35 0.91 9.59
C MET A 363 8.82 1.20 9.91
N GLY A 364 9.66 1.34 8.88
CA GLY A 364 11.08 1.67 9.03
C GLY A 364 11.28 3.05 9.67
N VAL A 365 10.53 4.06 9.22
CA VAL A 365 10.59 5.42 9.80
C VAL A 365 10.16 5.43 11.27
N ALA A 366 9.10 4.69 11.62
CA ALA A 366 8.68 4.52 13.01
C ALA A 366 9.79 3.87 13.88
N TYR A 367 10.45 2.83 13.36
CA TYR A 367 11.61 2.22 14.01
C TYR A 367 12.76 3.22 14.18
N PHE A 368 13.09 3.99 13.13
CA PHE A 368 14.18 4.97 13.14
C PHE A 368 13.96 6.05 14.20
N ILE A 369 12.77 6.67 14.23
CA ILE A 369 12.43 7.73 15.19
C ILE A 369 12.59 7.23 16.62
N ILE A 370 11.99 6.07 16.96
CA ILE A 370 12.06 5.53 18.31
C ILE A 370 13.49 5.13 18.68
N THR A 371 14.24 4.52 17.75
CA THR A 371 15.62 4.09 17.99
C THR A 371 16.56 5.28 18.19
N TRP A 372 16.36 6.35 17.43
CA TRP A 372 17.18 7.55 17.50
C TRP A 372 16.86 8.39 18.75
N LEU A 373 15.58 8.62 19.04
CA LEU A 373 15.12 9.37 20.22
C LEU A 373 15.57 8.74 21.55
N LYS A 374 15.78 7.42 21.61
CA LYS A 374 16.32 6.75 22.81
C LYS A 374 17.68 7.29 23.23
N ARG A 375 18.45 7.90 22.32
CA ARG A 375 19.83 8.37 22.56
C ARG A 375 19.93 9.85 22.97
N ILE A 376 18.82 10.58 23.03
CA ILE A 376 18.83 12.05 23.15
C ILE A 376 18.14 12.51 24.45
N PRO A 377 18.70 13.49 25.20
CA PRO A 377 17.99 14.13 26.30
C PRO A 377 16.73 14.87 25.79
N TYR A 378 15.71 15.04 26.65
CA TYR A 378 14.44 15.68 26.27
C TYR A 378 13.68 15.00 25.11
N ARG A 379 13.92 13.72 24.87
CA ARG A 379 13.30 12.92 23.80
C ARG A 379 11.78 13.06 23.65
N ASN A 380 11.05 13.24 24.76
CA ASN A 380 9.58 13.39 24.72
C ASN A 380 9.19 14.72 24.05
N LEU A 381 9.88 15.81 24.38
CA LEU A 381 9.66 17.10 23.75
C LEU A 381 10.00 17.03 22.25
N LEU A 382 11.14 16.44 21.89
CA LEU A 382 11.54 16.30 20.48
C LEU A 382 10.58 15.44 19.68
N CYS A 383 10.08 14.34 20.26
CA CYS A 383 9.04 13.52 19.65
C CYS A 383 7.77 14.33 19.41
N SER A 384 7.29 15.05 20.42
CA SER A 384 6.10 15.90 20.31
C SER A 384 6.28 17.02 19.28
N LEU A 385 7.44 17.68 19.23
CA LEU A 385 7.74 18.72 18.25
C LEU A 385 7.81 18.15 16.83
N TYR A 386 8.42 16.98 16.65
CA TYR A 386 8.45 16.29 15.36
C TYR A 386 7.03 15.92 14.91
N LEU A 387 6.22 15.34 15.78
CA LEU A 387 4.83 14.98 15.48
C LEU A 387 3.99 16.22 15.16
N ALA A 388 4.16 17.31 15.91
CA ALA A 388 3.48 18.58 15.66
C ALA A 388 3.87 19.16 14.30
N ALA A 389 5.16 19.18 13.96
CA ALA A 389 5.65 19.65 12.66
C ALA A 389 5.13 18.77 11.51
N MET A 390 5.15 17.45 11.68
CA MET A 390 4.64 16.48 10.70
C MET A 390 3.13 16.63 10.47
N LEU A 391 2.35 16.85 11.53
CA LEU A 391 0.91 17.11 11.42
C LEU A 391 0.63 18.48 10.79
N LEU A 392 1.42 19.50 11.15
CA LEU A 392 1.30 20.84 10.57
C LEU A 392 1.54 20.82 9.05
N THR A 393 2.52 20.03 8.58
CA THR A 393 2.73 19.85 7.14
C THR A 393 1.65 18.99 6.50
N ALA A 394 1.06 18.02 7.20
CA ALA A 394 0.02 17.15 6.65
C ALA A 394 -1.28 17.90 6.31
N VAL A 395 -1.65 18.95 7.07
CA VAL A 395 -2.89 19.72 6.86
C VAL A 395 -3.00 20.34 5.45
N PRO A 396 -2.06 21.17 4.97
CA PRO A 396 -2.15 21.73 3.62
C PRO A 396 -2.07 20.65 2.54
N LEU A 397 -1.26 19.60 2.73
CA LEU A 397 -1.14 18.49 1.79
C LEU A 397 -2.46 17.71 1.67
N TYR A 398 -3.20 17.56 2.78
CA TYR A 398 -4.52 16.95 2.77
C TYR A 398 -5.52 17.75 1.93
N PHE A 399 -5.58 19.08 2.09
CA PHE A 399 -6.49 19.92 1.31
C PHE A 399 -6.19 19.88 -0.20
N LEU A 400 -4.92 19.80 -0.58
CA LEU A 400 -4.49 19.57 -1.96
C LEU A 400 -4.96 18.20 -2.48
N ALA A 401 -4.76 17.14 -1.70
CA ALA A 401 -5.12 15.76 -2.06
C ALA A 401 -6.64 15.56 -2.25
N ILE A 402 -7.48 16.32 -1.54
CA ILE A 402 -8.95 16.22 -1.69
C ILE A 402 -9.54 17.23 -2.70
N GLY A 403 -8.70 17.91 -3.47
CA GLY A 403 -9.14 18.86 -4.52
C GLY A 403 -9.69 20.18 -3.97
N LYS A 404 -9.38 20.54 -2.72
CA LYS A 404 -9.82 21.79 -2.07
C LYS A 404 -8.75 22.90 -2.09
N GLY A 405 -7.67 22.71 -2.85
CA GLY A 405 -6.59 23.70 -2.96
C GLY A 405 -6.98 24.97 -3.73
N TYR A 406 -7.81 24.85 -4.77
CA TYR A 406 -8.16 25.98 -5.65
C TYR A 406 -8.93 27.09 -4.91
N GLY A 407 -9.87 26.73 -4.03
CA GLY A 407 -10.63 27.68 -3.23
C GLY A 407 -9.87 28.30 -2.04
N ASN A 408 -8.60 27.93 -1.83
CA ASN A 408 -7.80 28.39 -0.71
C ASN A 408 -6.69 29.36 -1.20
N PRO A 409 -6.69 30.65 -0.82
CA PRO A 409 -5.71 31.63 -1.29
C PRO A 409 -4.25 31.25 -1.03
N ILE A 410 -3.98 30.46 0.01
CA ILE A 410 -2.63 30.00 0.38
C ILE A 410 -2.18 28.84 -0.53
N LEU A 411 -3.10 27.95 -0.90
CA LEU A 411 -2.79 26.74 -1.68
C LEU A 411 -2.94 26.95 -3.19
N HIS A 412 -3.74 27.94 -3.62
CA HIS A 412 -3.99 28.25 -5.02
C HIS A 412 -2.70 28.39 -5.85
N PRO A 413 -1.64 29.10 -5.41
CA PRO A 413 -0.40 29.19 -6.17
C PRO A 413 0.27 27.82 -6.41
N VAL A 414 0.13 26.88 -5.47
CA VAL A 414 0.66 25.52 -5.61
C VAL A 414 -0.17 24.75 -6.64
N VAL A 415 -1.50 24.86 -6.59
CA VAL A 415 -2.40 24.17 -7.52
C VAL A 415 -2.19 24.64 -8.96
N GLU A 416 -1.98 25.93 -9.18
CA GLU A 416 -1.71 26.50 -10.52
C GLU A 416 -0.46 25.91 -11.19
N LEU A 417 0.53 25.45 -10.41
CA LEU A 417 1.69 24.73 -10.95
C LEU A 417 1.31 23.41 -11.65
N PHE A 418 0.17 22.82 -11.26
CA PHE A 418 -0.36 21.56 -11.78
C PHE A 418 -1.56 21.76 -12.73
N ARG A 419 -1.92 23.00 -13.04
CA ARG A 419 -2.99 23.30 -14.00
C ARG A 419 -2.60 22.85 -15.42
N PRO A 420 -3.50 22.20 -16.19
CA PRO A 420 -3.21 21.75 -17.56
C PRO A 420 -2.77 22.91 -18.48
N ALA A 421 -1.78 22.64 -19.33
CA ALA A 421 -1.15 23.66 -20.20
C ALA A 421 -2.10 24.32 -21.22
N ASN A 422 -3.23 23.69 -21.55
CA ASN A 422 -4.23 24.25 -22.47
C ASN A 422 -5.06 25.39 -21.84
N GLU A 423 -4.76 25.77 -20.59
CA GLU A 423 -5.43 26.85 -19.86
C GLU A 423 -4.46 27.84 -19.19
N ARG A 424 -3.16 27.82 -19.55
CA ARG A 424 -2.18 28.81 -19.06
C ARG A 424 -2.14 30.06 -19.90
#